data_AF-A0A963L378-F1
#
_entry.id   AF-A0A963L378-F1
#
_cell.length_a   1.000
_cell.length_b   1.000
_cell.length_c   1.000
_cell.angle_alpha   90.00
_cell.angle_beta   90.00
_cell.angle_gamma   90.00
#
_symmetry.space_group_name_H-M   'P 1'
#
loop_
_entity.id
_entity.type
_entity.pdbx_description
1 polymer ?
#
loop_
_entity_poly.entity_id
_entity_poly.type
_entity_poly.pdbx_seq_one_letter_code
_entity_poly.pdbx_strand_id
1 'polypeptide(L)'
;MLRYLLQRLLVLIPTFLGVTLLTFSLIRLIPGDPVEVMMGERTLDPELHAAALSKLGLDQPLYVQYGRYLSDLLRGNLGQSLKTQANVWTEFKALFPATLELALMALLIALVFGLIAGVMAAVRRGSWLDHTVMTAALTGYSMPIFWWGLLLILIFSVGLGWTPVSGRLDLMFDVPPQTGFMLIDAWLAQRADPELNSGALWDAVRHLILPA
;
A
#
# COMPACT_ATOMS: atom_id res chain seq x y z
N MET A 1 29.68 16.32 11.86
CA MET A 1 29.05 15.14 11.23
C MET A 1 28.76 14.01 12.22
N LEU A 2 29.76 13.48 12.96
CA LEU A 2 29.51 12.38 13.92
C LEU A 2 28.50 12.73 15.04
N ARG A 3 28.61 13.91 15.66
CA ARG A 3 27.64 14.40 16.66
C ARG A 3 26.21 14.52 16.11
N TYR A 4 26.07 14.93 14.84
CA TYR A 4 24.78 15.04 14.16
C TYR A 4 24.17 13.65 13.86
N LEU A 5 24.98 12.70 13.40
CA LEU A 5 24.59 11.29 13.22
C LEU A 5 24.14 10.67 14.54
N LEU A 6 24.89 10.88 15.63
CA LEU A 6 24.53 10.39 16.96
C LEU A 6 23.23 11.02 17.47
N GLN A 7 23.03 12.32 17.29
CA GLN A 7 21.78 12.98 17.64
C GLN A 7 20.59 12.41 16.86
N ARG A 8 20.73 12.14 15.56
CA ARG A 8 19.67 11.49 14.77
C ARG A 8 19.39 10.06 15.24
N LEU A 9 20.43 9.27 15.51
CA LEU A 9 20.28 7.91 16.04
C LEU A 9 19.58 7.89 17.40
N LEU A 10 19.90 8.86 18.27
CA LEU A 10 19.23 8.99 19.56
C LEU A 10 17.77 9.38 19.43
N VAL A 11 17.39 10.19 18.44
CA VAL A 11 15.98 10.55 18.16
C VAL A 11 15.21 9.40 17.51
N LEU A 12 15.89 8.50 16.78
CA LEU A 12 15.25 7.31 16.21
C LEU A 12 14.70 6.38 17.28
N ILE A 13 15.37 6.23 18.42
CA ILE A 13 14.94 5.33 19.50
C ILE A 13 13.55 5.71 20.05
N PRO A 14 13.30 6.94 20.56
CA PRO A 14 11.98 7.32 21.05
C PRO A 14 10.94 7.37 19.93
N THR A 15 11.34 7.69 18.70
CA THR A 15 10.43 7.66 17.55
C THR A 15 9.94 6.23 17.28
N PHE A 16 10.87 5.27 17.25
CA PHE A 16 10.56 3.87 17.00
C PHE A 16 9.72 3.26 18.13
N LEU A 17 10.07 3.56 19.38
CA LEU A 17 9.26 3.17 20.53
C LEU A 17 7.86 3.77 20.47
N GLY A 18 7.74 5.06 20.13
CA GLY A 18 6.44 5.73 19.97
C GLY A 18 5.58 5.08 18.89
N VAL A 19 6.15 4.85 17.69
CA VAL A 19 5.44 4.22 16.57
C VAL A 19 5.04 2.78 16.91
N THR A 20 5.95 1.97 17.44
CA THR A 20 5.66 0.57 17.79
C THR A 20 4.65 0.46 18.92
N LEU A 21 4.71 1.32 19.94
CA LEU A 21 3.73 1.34 21.01
C LEU A 21 2.35 1.75 20.47
N LEU A 22 2.31 2.76 19.60
CA LEU A 22 1.07 3.22 18.99
C LEU A 22 0.43 2.13 18.12
N THR A 23 1.19 1.52 17.20
CA THR A 23 0.66 0.46 16.33
C THR A 23 0.23 -0.77 17.12
N PHE A 24 1.03 -1.19 18.11
CA PHE A 24 0.70 -2.29 19.01
C PHE A 24 -0.59 -2.02 19.79
N SER A 25 -0.74 -0.80 20.31
CA SER A 25 -1.93 -0.41 21.08
C SER A 25 -3.16 -0.33 20.18
N LEU A 26 -3.05 0.28 19.00
CA LEU A 26 -4.16 0.38 18.05
C LEU A 26 -4.72 -0.99 17.67
N ILE A 27 -3.87 -1.96 17.38
CA ILE A 27 -4.32 -3.32 17.02
C ILE A 27 -5.08 -3.98 18.18
N ARG A 28 -4.69 -3.72 19.43
CA ARG A 28 -5.31 -4.32 20.63
C ARG A 28 -6.55 -3.58 21.12
N LEU A 29 -6.73 -2.34 20.66
CA LEU A 29 -7.93 -1.55 20.93
C LEU A 29 -9.06 -1.89 19.97
N ILE A 30 -8.76 -2.53 18.83
CA ILE A 30 -9.79 -3.04 17.93
C ILE A 30 -10.56 -4.15 18.65
N PRO A 31 -11.89 -4.00 18.83
CA PRO A 31 -12.70 -5.04 19.46
C PRO A 31 -12.74 -6.28 18.57
N GLY A 32 -12.52 -7.45 19.18
CA GLY A 32 -12.52 -8.74 18.52
C GLY A 32 -11.49 -9.69 19.11
N ASP A 33 -11.73 -10.99 19.04
CA ASP A 33 -10.77 -12.00 19.49
C ASP A 33 -9.80 -12.34 18.35
N PRO A 34 -8.47 -12.10 18.49
CA PRO A 34 -7.50 -12.44 17.47
C PRO A 34 -7.51 -13.93 17.08
N VAL A 35 -7.82 -14.82 18.02
CA VAL A 35 -7.91 -16.27 17.78
C VAL A 35 -9.15 -16.60 16.95
N GLU A 36 -10.29 -15.98 17.23
CA GLU A 36 -11.50 -16.15 16.40
C GLU A 36 -11.26 -15.64 14.98
N VAL A 37 -10.60 -14.48 14.84
CA VAL A 37 -10.24 -13.92 13.52
C VAL A 37 -9.28 -14.85 12.75
N MET A 38 -8.33 -15.50 13.43
CA MET A 38 -7.43 -16.48 12.81
C MET A 38 -8.14 -17.76 12.36
N MET A 39 -9.15 -18.21 13.12
CA MET A 39 -9.82 -19.50 12.91
C MET A 39 -11.06 -19.40 12.00
N GLY A 40 -11.53 -18.17 11.75
CA GLY A 40 -12.68 -17.87 10.88
C GLY A 40 -14.02 -18.26 11.49
N GLU A 41 -15.04 -18.45 10.66
CA GLU A 41 -16.41 -18.82 11.07
C GLU A 41 -16.54 -20.22 11.71
N ARG A 42 -15.42 -20.90 12.01
CA ARG A 42 -15.45 -22.19 12.69
C ARG A 42 -15.64 -21.96 14.18
N THR A 43 -16.74 -22.46 14.74
CA THR A 43 -16.97 -22.52 16.18
C THR A 43 -15.79 -23.20 16.87
N LEU A 44 -15.07 -22.43 17.68
CA LEU A 44 -13.95 -22.93 18.45
C LEU A 44 -14.45 -23.70 19.67
N ASP A 45 -13.88 -24.89 19.88
CA ASP A 45 -13.94 -25.56 21.16
C ASP A 45 -13.22 -24.68 22.21
N PRO A 46 -13.84 -24.36 23.37
CA PRO A 46 -13.22 -23.53 24.41
C PRO A 46 -11.81 -23.98 24.82
N GLU A 47 -11.53 -25.28 24.77
CA GLU A 47 -10.19 -25.80 25.08
C GLU A 47 -9.15 -25.43 24.02
N LEU A 48 -9.52 -25.49 22.73
CA LEU A 48 -8.65 -25.09 21.61
C LEU A 48 -8.40 -23.58 21.62
N HIS A 49 -9.40 -22.80 22.01
CA HIS A 49 -9.27 -21.34 22.15
C HIS A 49 -8.28 -20.97 23.25
N ALA A 50 -8.42 -21.54 24.45
CA ALA A 50 -7.51 -21.30 25.56
C ALA A 50 -6.06 -21.70 25.22
N ALA A 51 -5.88 -22.84 24.55
CA ALA A 51 -4.57 -23.27 24.07
C ALA A 51 -3.96 -22.31 23.05
N ALA A 52 -4.77 -21.76 22.13
CA ALA A 52 -4.31 -20.79 21.13
C ALA A 52 -3.93 -19.44 21.77
N LEU A 53 -4.71 -18.94 22.74
CA LEU A 53 -4.39 -17.72 23.48
C LEU A 53 -3.04 -17.84 24.19
N SER A 54 -2.80 -18.97 24.86
CA SER A 54 -1.54 -19.20 25.56
C SER A 54 -0.36 -19.35 24.59
N LYS A 55 -0.55 -20.06 23.47
CA LYS A 55 0.49 -20.21 22.43
C LYS A 55 0.89 -18.88 21.81
N LEU A 56 -0.07 -17.97 21.60
CA LEU A 56 0.18 -16.63 21.07
C LEU A 56 0.64 -15.64 22.16
N GLY A 57 0.58 -16.03 23.43
CA GLY A 57 0.87 -15.17 24.58
C GLY A 57 -0.13 -14.03 24.77
N LEU A 58 -1.33 -14.18 24.22
CA LEU A 58 -2.41 -13.18 24.33
C LEU A 58 -3.03 -13.17 25.74
N ASP A 59 -2.81 -14.24 26.51
CA ASP A 59 -3.15 -14.39 27.93
C ASP A 59 -2.26 -13.56 28.88
N GLN A 60 -1.14 -13.02 28.39
CA GLN A 60 -0.16 -12.31 29.22
C GLN A 60 -0.51 -10.83 29.41
N PRO A 61 0.00 -10.16 30.45
CA PRO A 61 -0.17 -8.71 30.58
C PRO A 61 0.39 -7.94 29.37
N LEU A 62 -0.26 -6.84 28.98
CA LEU A 62 0.07 -6.07 27.77
C LEU A 62 1.54 -5.64 27.69
N TYR A 63 2.16 -5.28 28.81
CA TYR A 63 3.57 -4.88 28.85
C TYR A 63 4.52 -6.05 28.53
N VAL A 64 4.18 -7.28 28.92
CA VAL A 64 4.96 -8.48 28.59
C VAL A 64 4.85 -8.77 27.10
N GLN A 65 3.63 -8.67 26.56
CA GLN A 65 3.38 -8.87 25.14
C GLN A 65 4.12 -7.82 24.28
N TYR A 66 4.16 -6.56 24.73
CA TYR A 66 4.90 -5.49 24.05
C TYR A 66 6.41 -5.73 24.10
N GLY A 67 6.93 -6.16 25.25
CA GLY A 67 8.35 -6.51 25.39
C GLY A 67 8.77 -7.66 24.48
N ARG A 68 7.92 -8.70 24.34
CA ARG A 68 8.13 -9.80 23.37
C ARG A 68 8.12 -9.28 21.94
N TYR A 69 7.12 -8.49 21.58
CA TYR A 69 7.00 -7.88 20.26
C TYR A 69 8.25 -7.05 19.88
N LEU A 70 8.74 -6.21 20.79
CA LEU A 70 9.98 -5.45 20.60
C LEU A 70 11.20 -6.36 20.43
N SER A 71 11.32 -7.40 21.25
CA SER A 71 12.43 -8.37 21.16
C SER A 71 12.44 -9.08 19.81
N ASP A 72 11.29 -9.53 19.34
CA ASP A 72 11.16 -10.20 18.03
C ASP A 72 11.50 -9.25 16.89
N LEU A 73 11.00 -8.01 16.95
CA LEU A 73 11.26 -6.97 15.96
C LEU A 73 12.76 -6.61 15.88
N LEU A 74 13.45 -6.51 17.02
CA LEU A 74 14.89 -6.25 17.07
C LEU A 74 15.73 -7.41 16.51
N ARG A 75 15.18 -8.65 16.52
CA ARG A 75 15.81 -9.83 15.90
C ARG A 75 15.45 -9.98 14.41
N GLY A 76 14.69 -9.03 13.86
CA GLY A 76 14.20 -9.07 12.48
C GLY A 76 13.02 -10.03 12.26
N ASN A 77 12.41 -10.54 13.34
CA ASN A 77 11.21 -11.35 13.26
C ASN A 77 9.97 -10.45 13.29
N LEU A 78 9.34 -10.27 12.13
CA LEU A 78 8.10 -9.50 11.99
C LEU A 78 6.84 -10.30 12.39
N GLY A 79 7.00 -11.59 12.70
CA GLY A 79 5.90 -12.49 13.03
C GLY A 79 5.15 -13.02 11.81
N GLN A 80 4.00 -13.61 12.09
CA GLN A 80 3.09 -14.20 11.11
C GLN A 80 1.80 -13.38 11.03
N SER A 81 1.23 -13.28 9.84
CA SER A 81 -0.06 -12.66 9.61
C SER A 81 -1.16 -13.51 10.23
N LEU A 82 -2.01 -12.89 11.05
CA LEU A 82 -3.17 -13.56 11.66
C LEU A 82 -4.19 -14.02 10.60
N LYS A 83 -4.23 -13.35 9.44
CA LYS A 83 -5.20 -13.64 8.38
C LYS A 83 -4.75 -14.76 7.45
N THR A 84 -3.50 -14.73 7.01
CA THR A 84 -2.98 -15.63 5.97
C THR A 84 -2.04 -16.70 6.53
N GLN A 85 -1.65 -16.60 7.81
CA GLN A 85 -0.68 -17.48 8.48
C GLN A 85 0.72 -17.48 7.83
N ALA A 86 0.98 -16.57 6.88
CA ALA A 86 2.28 -16.43 6.24
C ALA A 86 3.20 -15.50 7.04
N ASN A 87 4.51 -15.65 6.84
CA ASN A 87 5.48 -14.72 7.40
C ASN A 87 5.27 -13.32 6.81
N VAL A 88 5.15 -12.31 7.68
CA VAL A 88 4.85 -10.92 7.28
C VAL A 88 5.90 -10.38 6.30
N TRP A 89 7.16 -10.75 6.47
CA TRP A 89 8.24 -10.33 5.56
C TRP A 89 8.06 -10.84 4.13
N THR A 90 7.54 -12.06 3.97
CA THR A 90 7.29 -12.66 2.66
C THR A 90 6.15 -11.93 1.95
N GLU A 91 5.06 -11.64 2.68
CA GLU A 91 3.94 -10.88 2.14
C GLU A 91 4.34 -9.45 1.77
N PHE A 92 5.08 -8.79 2.65
CA PHE A 92 5.61 -7.45 2.40
C PHE A 92 6.42 -7.43 1.10
N LYS A 93 7.34 -8.37 0.91
CA LYS A 93 8.14 -8.47 -0.31
C LYS A 93 7.32 -8.72 -1.57
N ALA A 94 6.23 -9.48 -1.47
CA ALA A 94 5.36 -9.76 -2.60
C ALA A 94 4.57 -8.51 -3.05
N LEU A 95 4.14 -7.67 -2.09
CA LEU A 95 3.30 -6.49 -2.35
C LEU A 95 4.08 -5.19 -2.53
N PHE A 96 5.30 -5.11 -1.98
CA PHE A 96 6.12 -3.91 -2.01
C PHE A 96 6.44 -3.40 -3.43
N PRO A 97 6.82 -4.24 -4.41
CA PRO A 97 7.07 -3.80 -5.78
C PRO A 97 5.88 -3.07 -6.40
N ALA A 98 4.66 -3.58 -6.22
CA ALA A 98 3.43 -2.96 -6.74
C ALA A 98 3.18 -1.58 -6.12
N THR A 99 3.42 -1.46 -4.80
CA THR A 99 3.27 -0.18 -4.09
C THR A 99 4.30 0.83 -4.58
N LEU A 100 5.54 0.40 -4.77
CA LEU A 100 6.63 1.25 -5.24
C LEU A 100 6.40 1.68 -6.69
N GLU A 101 5.96 0.77 -7.56
CA GLU A 101 5.57 1.04 -8.94
C GLU A 101 4.51 2.13 -9.01
N LEU A 102 3.42 1.95 -8.26
CA LEU A 102 2.32 2.91 -8.21
C LEU A 102 2.78 4.27 -7.67
N ALA A 103 3.53 4.30 -6.57
CA ALA A 103 4.00 5.53 -5.97
C ALA A 103 4.96 6.32 -6.89
N LEU A 104 5.87 5.62 -7.58
CA LEU A 104 6.80 6.25 -8.52
C LEU A 104 6.08 6.80 -9.75
N MET A 105 5.09 6.09 -10.26
CA MET A 105 4.32 6.55 -11.43
C MET A 105 3.41 7.71 -11.07
N ALA A 106 2.74 7.67 -9.91
CA ALA A 106 1.98 8.80 -9.40
C ALA A 106 2.88 10.03 -9.19
N LEU A 107 4.08 9.85 -8.63
CA LEU A 107 5.06 10.94 -8.45
C LEU A 107 5.51 11.51 -9.81
N LEU A 108 5.78 10.66 -10.80
CA LEU A 108 6.18 11.10 -12.12
C LEU A 108 5.08 11.91 -12.80
N ILE A 109 3.83 11.46 -12.73
CA ILE A 109 2.66 12.20 -13.25
C ILE A 109 2.52 13.55 -12.51
N ALA A 110 2.64 13.55 -11.18
CA ALA A 110 2.55 14.78 -10.39
C ALA A 110 3.67 15.78 -10.71
N LEU A 111 4.90 15.30 -10.92
CA LEU A 111 6.03 16.14 -11.32
C LEU A 111 5.87 16.68 -12.73
N VAL A 112 5.37 15.89 -13.68
CA VAL A 112 5.20 16.37 -15.06
C VAL A 112 4.04 17.36 -15.13
N PHE A 113 2.84 16.99 -14.69
CA PHE A 113 1.66 17.84 -14.88
C PHE A 113 1.50 18.87 -13.78
N GLY A 114 1.66 18.47 -12.51
CA GLY A 114 1.45 19.33 -11.35
C GLY A 114 2.51 20.43 -11.26
N LEU A 115 3.79 20.10 -11.46
CA LEU A 115 4.85 21.11 -11.42
C LEU A 115 4.73 22.10 -12.57
N ILE A 116 4.49 21.63 -13.81
CA ILE A 116 4.34 22.52 -14.98
C ILE A 116 3.14 23.45 -14.78
N ALA A 117 1.99 22.92 -14.38
CA ALA A 117 0.80 23.73 -14.13
C ALA A 117 1.04 24.75 -13.00
N GLY A 118 1.68 24.33 -11.91
CA GLY A 118 2.03 25.20 -10.79
C GLY A 118 3.00 26.31 -11.16
N VAL A 119 4.05 26.01 -11.94
CA VAL A 119 5.00 27.01 -12.45
C VAL A 119 4.31 27.99 -13.40
N MET A 120 3.45 27.50 -14.31
CA MET A 120 2.69 28.36 -15.21
C MET A 120 1.77 29.32 -14.47
N ALA A 121 1.05 28.83 -13.46
CA ALA A 121 0.19 29.66 -12.60
C ALA A 121 1.02 30.73 -11.86
N ALA A 122 2.17 30.34 -11.29
CA ALA A 122 3.04 31.25 -10.56
C ALA A 122 3.64 32.36 -11.45
N VAL A 123 4.08 32.03 -12.67
CA VAL A 123 4.64 33.00 -13.62
C VAL A 123 3.57 33.97 -14.12
N ARG A 124 2.33 33.51 -14.29
CA ARG A 124 1.20 34.32 -14.76
C ARG A 124 0.21 34.63 -13.64
N ARG A 125 0.73 35.02 -12.48
CA ARG A 125 -0.07 35.33 -11.29
C ARG A 125 -1.17 36.35 -11.58
N GLY A 126 -2.38 36.08 -11.08
CA GLY A 126 -3.57 36.92 -11.29
C GLY A 126 -4.19 36.83 -12.69
N SER A 127 -3.69 35.93 -13.54
CA SER A 127 -4.33 35.62 -14.82
C SER A 127 -5.39 34.54 -14.67
N TRP A 128 -6.21 34.35 -15.72
CA TRP A 128 -7.18 33.26 -15.77
C TRP A 128 -6.53 31.88 -15.62
N LEU A 129 -5.28 31.69 -16.07
CA LEU A 129 -4.55 30.43 -15.92
C LEU A 129 -4.24 30.13 -14.45
N ASP A 130 -3.81 31.14 -13.70
CA ASP A 130 -3.58 31.04 -12.26
C ASP A 130 -4.89 30.64 -11.55
N HIS A 131 -5.97 31.39 -11.80
CA HIS A 131 -7.27 31.09 -11.19
C HIS A 131 -7.80 29.69 -11.53
N THR A 132 -7.67 29.23 -12.79
CA THR A 132 -8.11 27.89 -13.19
C THR A 132 -7.30 26.79 -12.51
N VAL A 133 -5.97 26.90 -12.51
CA VAL A 133 -5.09 25.91 -11.87
C VAL A 133 -5.34 25.88 -10.36
N MET A 134 -5.44 27.04 -9.71
CA MET A 134 -5.70 27.13 -8.27
C MET A 134 -7.07 26.57 -7.90
N THR A 135 -8.11 26.84 -8.70
CA THR A 135 -9.45 26.29 -8.47
C THR A 135 -9.46 24.77 -8.64
N ALA A 136 -8.80 24.25 -9.68
CA ALA A 136 -8.68 22.81 -9.91
C ALA A 136 -7.91 22.13 -8.77
N ALA A 137 -6.79 22.71 -8.32
CA ALA A 137 -6.01 22.20 -7.21
C ALA A 137 -6.81 22.20 -5.89
N LEU A 138 -7.53 23.28 -5.60
CA LEU A 138 -8.38 23.38 -4.40
C LEU A 138 -9.51 22.34 -4.42
N THR A 139 -10.15 22.16 -5.57
CA THR A 139 -11.21 21.16 -5.75
C THR A 139 -10.66 19.75 -5.57
N GLY A 140 -9.49 19.48 -6.17
CA GLY A 140 -8.77 18.21 -6.01
C GLY A 140 -8.46 17.89 -4.55
N TYR A 141 -7.92 18.87 -3.82
CA TYR A 141 -7.53 18.72 -2.42
C TYR A 141 -8.72 18.60 -1.44
N SER A 142 -9.85 19.23 -1.76
CA SER A 142 -10.99 19.32 -0.85
C SER A 142 -11.84 18.04 -0.78
N MET A 143 -11.78 17.18 -1.81
CA MET A 143 -12.55 15.94 -1.86
C MET A 143 -11.75 14.77 -1.27
N PRO A 144 -12.41 13.82 -0.57
CA PRO A 144 -11.75 12.59 -0.15
C PRO A 144 -11.17 11.81 -1.32
N ILE A 145 -9.95 11.28 -1.16
CA ILE A 145 -9.23 10.56 -2.23
C ILE A 145 -10.03 9.37 -2.76
N PHE A 146 -10.69 8.61 -1.87
CA PHE A 146 -11.53 7.48 -2.28
C PHE A 146 -12.71 7.92 -3.16
N TRP A 147 -13.27 9.11 -2.91
CA TRP A 147 -14.37 9.65 -3.69
C TRP A 147 -13.92 10.03 -5.09
N TRP A 148 -12.74 10.64 -5.22
CA TRP A 148 -12.10 10.87 -6.52
C TRP A 148 -11.88 9.56 -7.26
N GLY A 149 -11.32 8.54 -6.60
CA GLY A 149 -11.12 7.23 -7.22
C GLY A 149 -12.41 6.66 -7.80
N LEU A 150 -13.50 6.65 -7.00
CA LEU A 150 -14.80 6.14 -7.45
C LEU A 150 -15.41 6.95 -8.61
N LEU A 151 -15.38 8.28 -8.54
CA LEU A 151 -15.91 9.13 -9.61
C LEU A 151 -15.12 8.98 -10.91
N LEU A 152 -13.80 8.93 -10.82
CA LEU A 152 -12.94 8.72 -11.98
C LEU A 152 -13.19 7.35 -12.60
N ILE A 153 -13.35 6.28 -11.80
CA ILE A 153 -13.68 4.95 -12.31
C ILE A 153 -15.06 4.95 -13.00
N LEU A 154 -16.07 5.58 -12.40
CA LEU A 154 -17.40 5.65 -12.98
C LEU A 154 -17.40 6.39 -14.33
N ILE A 155 -16.65 7.49 -14.43
CA ILE A 155 -16.60 8.29 -15.65
C ILE A 155 -15.71 7.63 -16.70
N PHE A 156 -14.46 7.33 -16.36
CA PHE A 156 -13.44 6.89 -17.32
C PHE A 156 -13.46 5.40 -17.59
N SER A 157 -13.72 4.56 -16.58
CA SER A 157 -13.76 3.10 -16.79
C SER A 157 -15.15 2.62 -17.22
N VAL A 158 -16.21 3.03 -16.53
CA VAL A 158 -17.58 2.53 -16.80
C VAL A 158 -18.28 3.34 -17.89
N GLY A 159 -18.28 4.67 -17.80
CA GLY A 159 -19.01 5.54 -18.74
C GLY A 159 -18.33 5.64 -20.11
N LEU A 160 -17.01 5.88 -20.12
CA LEU A 160 -16.24 6.14 -21.34
C LEU A 160 -15.47 4.93 -21.87
N GLY A 161 -15.20 3.92 -21.03
CA GLY A 161 -14.42 2.73 -21.42
C GLY A 161 -12.96 3.02 -21.77
N TRP A 162 -12.37 4.10 -21.21
CA TRP A 162 -10.98 4.48 -21.46
C TRP A 162 -9.99 3.64 -20.65
N THR A 163 -10.36 3.31 -19.42
CA THR A 163 -9.53 2.57 -18.47
C THR A 163 -10.24 1.31 -17.99
N PRO A 164 -9.50 0.28 -17.58
CA PRO A 164 -10.07 -0.92 -16.97
C PRO A 164 -10.80 -0.63 -15.66
N VAL A 165 -11.69 -1.54 -15.25
CA VAL A 165 -12.52 -1.40 -14.04
C VAL A 165 -11.96 -2.07 -12.80
N SER A 166 -10.96 -2.95 -12.95
CA SER A 166 -10.39 -3.69 -11.82
C SER A 166 -9.06 -4.36 -12.19
N GLY A 167 -8.21 -4.58 -11.20
CA GLY A 167 -7.03 -5.42 -11.34
C GLY A 167 -5.79 -4.66 -11.78
N ARG A 168 -4.70 -5.39 -12.06
CA ARG A 168 -3.42 -4.83 -12.50
C ARG A 168 -3.12 -5.11 -13.98
N LEU A 169 -3.82 -6.09 -14.55
CA LEU A 169 -3.69 -6.57 -15.91
C LEU A 169 -4.98 -7.33 -16.27
N ASP A 170 -5.37 -7.28 -17.54
CA ASP A 170 -6.48 -8.08 -18.07
C ASP A 170 -6.18 -9.58 -17.92
N LEU A 171 -7.22 -10.35 -17.61
CA LEU A 171 -7.17 -11.80 -17.41
C LEU A 171 -6.80 -12.56 -18.69
N MET A 172 -6.88 -11.92 -19.86
CA MET A 172 -6.46 -12.53 -21.13
C MET A 172 -4.95 -12.73 -21.26
N PHE A 173 -4.15 -12.02 -20.45
CA PHE A 173 -2.70 -12.09 -20.49
C PHE A 173 -2.16 -13.03 -19.42
N ASP A 174 -1.25 -13.93 -19.83
CA ASP A 174 -0.55 -14.83 -18.91
C ASP A 174 0.84 -14.26 -18.60
N VAL A 175 0.92 -13.48 -17.53
CA VAL A 175 2.15 -12.80 -17.09
C VAL A 175 2.56 -13.35 -15.72
N PRO A 176 3.52 -14.29 -15.66
CA PRO A 176 4.02 -14.79 -14.39
C PRO A 176 4.82 -13.69 -13.66
N PRO A 177 4.62 -13.50 -12.35
CA PRO A 177 5.35 -12.50 -11.58
C PRO A 177 6.84 -12.92 -11.46
N GLN A 178 7.73 -12.08 -11.98
CA GLN A 178 9.19 -12.29 -11.89
C GLN A 178 9.83 -11.28 -10.95
N THR A 179 9.48 -10.00 -11.13
CA THR A 179 10.01 -8.89 -10.34
C THR A 179 8.97 -8.29 -9.39
N GLY A 180 7.68 -8.53 -9.66
CA GLY A 180 6.55 -7.96 -8.94
C GLY A 180 6.11 -6.57 -9.46
N PHE A 181 6.93 -5.95 -10.31
CA PHE A 181 6.58 -4.74 -11.06
C PHE A 181 5.80 -5.15 -12.31
N MET A 182 4.53 -4.74 -12.39
CA MET A 182 3.63 -5.18 -13.46
C MET A 182 4.12 -4.71 -14.83
N LEU A 183 4.64 -3.48 -14.94
CA LEU A 183 5.16 -2.96 -16.20
C LEU A 183 6.38 -3.73 -16.70
N ILE A 184 7.28 -4.12 -15.78
CA ILE A 184 8.48 -4.88 -16.12
C ILE A 184 8.08 -6.30 -16.50
N ASP A 185 7.26 -6.95 -15.68
CA ASP A 185 6.84 -8.33 -15.89
C ASP A 185 6.01 -8.46 -17.18
N ALA A 186 5.11 -7.51 -17.47
CA ALA A 186 4.33 -7.46 -18.71
C ALA A 186 5.22 -7.25 -19.95
N TRP A 187 6.23 -6.38 -19.85
CA TRP A 187 7.18 -6.17 -20.95
C TRP A 187 8.05 -7.40 -21.21
N LEU A 188 8.49 -8.10 -20.16
CA LEU A 188 9.24 -9.35 -20.28
C LEU A 188 8.37 -10.46 -20.88
N ALA A 189 7.13 -10.62 -20.41
CA ALA A 189 6.19 -11.62 -20.92
C ALA A 189 5.84 -11.38 -22.40
N GLN A 190 5.58 -10.12 -22.78
CA GLN A 190 5.34 -9.74 -24.17
C GLN A 190 6.54 -10.04 -25.09
N ARG A 191 7.77 -10.00 -24.57
CA ARG A 191 8.97 -10.36 -25.34
C ARG A 191 9.20 -11.87 -25.40
N ALA A 192 8.86 -12.59 -24.34
CA ALA A 192 9.05 -14.03 -24.25
C ALA A 192 8.02 -14.80 -25.11
N ASP A 193 6.77 -14.36 -25.09
CA ASP A 193 5.67 -14.95 -25.88
C ASP A 193 4.81 -13.85 -26.50
N PRO A 194 5.21 -13.32 -27.67
CA PRO A 194 4.46 -12.26 -28.34
C PRO A 194 3.08 -12.70 -28.85
N GLU A 195 2.88 -13.98 -29.15
CA GLU A 195 1.60 -14.48 -29.66
C GLU A 195 0.52 -14.38 -28.58
N LEU A 196 0.87 -14.77 -27.35
CA LEU A 196 -0.05 -14.75 -26.21
C LEU A 196 -0.14 -13.37 -25.54
N ASN A 197 0.98 -12.64 -25.43
CA ASN A 197 1.08 -11.44 -24.60
C ASN A 197 1.24 -10.13 -25.38
N SER A 198 0.84 -10.10 -26.66
CA SER A 198 0.86 -8.87 -27.45
C SER A 198 -0.03 -7.79 -26.83
N GLY A 199 0.58 -6.68 -26.39
CA GLY A 199 -0.14 -5.56 -25.79
C GLY A 199 -0.25 -5.60 -24.27
N ALA A 200 0.27 -6.62 -23.59
CA ALA A 200 0.24 -6.72 -22.12
C ALA A 200 0.86 -5.50 -21.42
N LEU A 201 1.96 -4.94 -21.96
CA LEU A 201 2.56 -3.72 -21.40
C LEU A 201 1.60 -2.52 -21.47
N TRP A 202 0.92 -2.35 -22.59
CA TRP A 202 0.01 -1.22 -22.76
C TRP A 202 -1.23 -1.36 -21.88
N ASP A 203 -1.71 -2.58 -21.72
CA ASP A 203 -2.78 -2.89 -20.79
C ASP A 203 -2.39 -2.60 -19.33
N ALA A 204 -1.19 -3.01 -18.91
CA ALA A 204 -0.66 -2.67 -17.58
C ALA A 204 -0.55 -1.15 -17.36
N VAL A 205 -0.14 -0.38 -18.38
CA VAL A 205 -0.12 1.10 -18.32
C VAL A 205 -1.52 1.66 -18.12
N ARG A 206 -2.54 1.12 -18.81
CA ARG A 206 -3.93 1.58 -18.66
C ARG A 206 -4.48 1.33 -17.26
N HIS A 207 -4.19 0.15 -16.69
CA HIS A 207 -4.51 -0.15 -15.28
C HIS A 207 -3.79 0.78 -14.31
N LEU A 208 -2.60 1.26 -14.65
CA LEU A 208 -1.81 2.13 -13.78
C LEU A 208 -2.21 3.62 -13.83
N ILE A 209 -2.78 4.08 -14.95
CA ILE A 209 -3.29 5.46 -15.10
C ILE A 209 -4.45 5.71 -14.14
N LEU A 210 -5.37 4.75 -14.06
CA LEU A 210 -6.48 4.78 -13.12
C LEU A 210 -6.59 3.42 -12.41
N PRO A 211 -5.83 3.21 -11.33
CA PRO A 211 -5.86 1.96 -10.59
C PRO A 211 -7.20 1.78 -9.90
N ALA A 212 -7.77 0.58 -10.05
CA ALA A 212 -9.09 0.19 -9.54
C ALA A 212 -9.01 -1.01 -8.60
#